data_AF-A0AAE9F448-F1
#
_entry.id   AF-A0AAE9F448-F1
#
_cell.length_a   1.000
_cell.length_b   1.000
_cell.length_c   1.000
_cell.angle_alpha   90.00
_cell.angle_beta   90.00
_cell.angle_gamma   90.00
#
_symmetry.space_group_name_H-M   'P 1'
#
loop_
_entity.id
_entity.type
_entity.pdbx_description
1 polymer ?
#
loop_
_entity_poly.entity_id
_entity_poly.type
_entity_poly.pdbx_seq_one_letter_code
_entity_poly.pdbx_strand_id
1 'polypeptide(L)'
;MNSENFQFCRDLIGAKAGSERKVIYRSMEQFVGRPHFVLSCNPEILILKKDVIDCWPLLEKAAGLMDMGSETPLFSKNRLMKLALALQQFQEAPSSQVRFVEKMGQNEVMSFFETDFLRATKWFTYLDEFRLLGKEQQILLMQGVWHVWARLQKLQMSAIGRRRGICDDNMVMVSHQNEFAVSDLNKIEVDMSWCTNYSNEEMR
;
A
#
# COMPACT_ATOMS: atom_id res chain seq x y z
N MET A 1 10.73 27.48 -37.11
CA MET A 1 9.39 26.86 -37.10
C MET A 1 8.66 27.39 -35.88
N ASN A 2 7.58 28.14 -36.08
CA ASN A 2 6.73 28.65 -35.01
C ASN A 2 5.64 27.59 -34.69
N SER A 3 5.44 27.28 -33.41
CA SER A 3 4.44 26.31 -32.92
C SER A 3 3.00 26.71 -33.22
N GLU A 4 2.76 27.97 -33.57
CA GLU A 4 1.42 28.50 -33.91
C GLU A 4 0.85 27.95 -35.23
N ASN A 5 1.69 27.38 -36.09
CA ASN A 5 1.25 26.80 -37.37
C ASN A 5 0.92 25.30 -37.28
N PHE A 6 0.96 24.72 -36.08
CA PHE A 6 0.59 23.32 -35.87
C PHE A 6 -0.94 23.19 -35.77
N GLN A 7 -1.55 22.63 -36.81
CA GLN A 7 -3.00 22.34 -36.81
C GLN A 7 -3.27 21.09 -35.98
N PHE A 8 -3.68 21.29 -34.73
CA PHE A 8 -4.24 20.22 -33.89
C PHE A 8 -5.70 19.92 -34.32
N CYS A 9 -6.15 18.67 -34.17
CA CYS A 9 -7.54 18.23 -34.39
C CYS A 9 -8.03 18.19 -35.86
N ARG A 10 -7.25 17.60 -36.78
CA ARG A 10 -7.71 17.30 -38.16
C ARG A 10 -8.53 16.01 -38.30
N ASP A 11 -8.63 15.22 -37.25
CA ASP A 11 -9.44 14.02 -37.22
C ASP A 11 -10.92 14.36 -37.00
N LEU A 12 -11.80 13.74 -37.79
CA LEU A 12 -13.27 13.91 -37.74
C LEU A 12 -13.89 13.58 -36.37
N ILE A 13 -13.11 13.00 -35.45
CA ILE A 13 -13.49 12.71 -34.07
C ILE A 13 -13.50 13.99 -33.22
N GLY A 14 -12.67 14.99 -33.56
CA GLY A 14 -12.59 16.29 -32.87
C GLY A 14 -13.52 17.38 -33.40
N ALA A 15 -14.05 17.23 -34.62
CA ALA A 15 -14.77 18.27 -35.36
C ALA A 15 -16.28 18.37 -35.06
N LYS A 16 -16.69 18.31 -33.77
CA LYS A 16 -18.03 18.72 -33.34
C LYS A 16 -17.94 19.77 -32.23
N ALA A 17 -17.49 20.96 -32.61
CA ALA A 17 -17.73 22.17 -31.82
C ALA A 17 -19.21 22.53 -31.96
N GLY A 18 -20.06 22.03 -31.05
CA GLY A 18 -21.50 22.31 -31.05
C GLY A 18 -22.39 21.21 -30.48
N SER A 19 -21.85 20.00 -30.25
CA SER A 19 -22.49 19.00 -29.40
C SER A 19 -21.82 19.10 -28.05
N GLU A 20 -22.58 19.30 -26.96
CA GLU A 20 -22.12 18.91 -25.63
C GLU A 20 -21.47 17.53 -25.77
N ARG A 21 -20.18 17.41 -25.43
CA ARG A 21 -19.52 16.10 -25.41
C ARG A 21 -20.29 15.30 -24.37
N LYS A 22 -21.22 14.45 -24.81
CA LYS A 22 -21.89 13.49 -23.93
C LYS A 22 -20.77 12.75 -23.21
N VAL A 23 -20.67 12.99 -21.90
CA VAL A 23 -19.69 12.33 -21.05
C VAL A 23 -20.12 10.86 -21.01
N ILE A 24 -19.48 10.04 -21.84
CA ILE A 24 -19.66 8.59 -21.79
C ILE A 24 -18.75 8.09 -20.69
N TYR A 25 -19.34 7.76 -19.54
CA TYR A 25 -18.63 7.13 -18.44
C TYR A 25 -18.13 5.74 -18.86
N ARG A 26 -16.90 5.41 -18.48
CA ARG A 26 -16.25 4.14 -18.88
C ARG A 26 -16.51 3.01 -17.89
N SER A 27 -17.20 3.31 -16.79
CA SER A 27 -17.44 2.38 -15.69
C SER A 27 -18.63 2.86 -14.85
N MET A 28 -19.25 1.95 -14.11
CA MET A 28 -20.38 2.28 -13.23
C MET A 28 -19.94 3.23 -12.11
N GLU A 29 -18.71 3.07 -11.63
CA GLU A 29 -18.08 3.88 -10.60
C GLU A 29 -17.95 5.34 -11.03
N GLN A 30 -17.56 5.58 -12.29
CA GLN A 30 -17.49 6.92 -12.84
C GLN A 30 -18.88 7.54 -13.05
N PHE A 31 -19.86 6.73 -13.44
CA PHE A 31 -21.25 7.18 -13.64
C PHE A 31 -21.92 7.57 -12.31
N VAL A 32 -21.76 6.73 -11.28
CA VAL A 32 -22.38 6.91 -9.97
C VAL A 32 -21.53 7.80 -9.05
N GLY A 33 -20.23 7.97 -9.34
CA GLY A 33 -19.29 8.72 -8.51
C GLY A 33 -18.88 7.98 -7.22
N ARG A 34 -18.99 6.65 -7.20
CA ARG A 34 -18.76 5.81 -6.01
C ARG A 34 -17.81 4.64 -6.34
N PRO A 35 -16.90 4.26 -5.43
CA PRO A 35 -16.06 3.07 -5.62
C PRO A 35 -16.88 1.79 -5.80
N HIS A 36 -16.33 0.83 -6.54
CA HIS A 36 -16.98 -0.45 -6.87
C HIS A 36 -17.57 -1.16 -5.63
N PHE A 37 -16.75 -1.28 -4.59
CA PHE A 37 -17.05 -2.05 -3.39
C PHE A 37 -18.11 -1.41 -2.47
N VAL A 38 -18.60 -0.20 -2.80
CA VAL A 38 -19.74 0.42 -2.11
C VAL A 38 -20.94 0.66 -3.04
N LEU A 39 -20.92 0.15 -4.28
CA LEU A 39 -22.01 0.38 -5.22
C LEU A 39 -23.33 -0.22 -4.74
N SER A 40 -23.29 -1.37 -4.05
CA SER A 40 -24.44 -2.05 -3.45
C SER A 40 -24.94 -1.41 -2.16
N CYS A 41 -24.10 -0.62 -1.47
CA CYS A 41 -24.47 -0.04 -0.18
C CYS A 41 -25.40 1.16 -0.36
N ASN A 42 -26.30 1.40 0.60
CA ASN A 42 -27.25 2.50 0.55
C ASN A 42 -26.51 3.87 0.49
N PRO A 43 -26.71 4.68 -0.56
CA PRO A 43 -26.02 5.97 -0.68
C PRO A 43 -26.42 6.99 0.40
N GLU A 44 -27.60 6.86 1.00
CA GLU A 44 -28.10 7.81 2.01
C GLU A 44 -27.42 7.66 3.38
N ILE A 45 -26.73 6.53 3.62
CA ILE A 45 -25.98 6.25 4.86
C ILE A 45 -24.58 6.88 4.86
N LEU A 46 -24.19 7.56 3.77
CA LEU A 46 -22.92 8.29 3.64
C LEU A 46 -22.89 9.58 4.47
N ILE A 47 -23.08 9.48 5.78
CA ILE A 47 -22.66 10.51 6.72
C ILE A 47 -21.15 10.36 6.85
N LEU A 48 -20.37 11.28 6.30
CA LEU A 48 -18.90 11.29 6.45
C LEU A 48 -18.53 11.55 7.92
N LYS A 49 -18.52 10.50 8.74
CA LYS A 49 -17.85 10.56 10.04
C LYS A 49 -16.35 10.56 9.74
N LYS A 50 -15.75 11.75 9.77
CA LYS A 50 -14.33 11.93 9.49
C LYS A 50 -13.52 11.58 10.75
N ASP A 51 -13.40 10.30 11.03
CA ASP A 51 -12.45 9.82 12.02
C ASP A 51 -11.05 9.99 11.43
N VAL A 52 -10.30 10.99 11.94
CA VAL A 52 -8.94 11.30 11.48
C VAL A 52 -7.97 10.46 12.28
N ILE A 53 -7.13 9.69 11.59
CA ILE A 53 -6.04 8.93 12.20
C ILE A 53 -4.81 9.83 12.27
N ASP A 54 -4.36 10.13 13.48
CA ASP A 54 -3.11 10.84 13.67
C ASP A 54 -1.92 9.93 13.30
N CYS A 55 -1.26 10.26 12.19
CA CYS A 55 -0.08 9.55 11.71
C CYS A 55 1.23 10.21 12.18
N TRP A 56 1.18 11.30 12.96
CA TRP A 56 2.37 11.98 13.44
C TRP A 56 3.34 11.05 14.18
N PRO A 57 2.91 10.19 15.13
CA PRO A 57 3.81 9.27 15.83
C PRO A 57 4.50 8.27 14.90
N LEU A 58 3.84 7.85 13.81
CA LEU A 58 4.42 6.98 12.79
C LEU A 58 5.51 7.71 11.99
N LEU A 59 5.27 8.97 11.65
CA LEU A 59 6.23 9.80 10.92
C LEU A 59 7.47 10.11 11.76
N GLU A 60 7.33 10.31 13.08
CA GLU A 60 8.47 10.48 13.99
C GLU A 60 9.35 9.22 14.03
N LYS A 61 8.75 8.03 14.14
CA LYS A 61 9.49 6.75 14.09
C LYS A 61 10.23 6.58 12.77
N ALA A 62 9.57 6.91 11.65
CA ALA A 62 10.18 6.82 10.33
C ALA A 62 11.30 7.84 10.14
N ALA A 63 11.14 9.07 10.67
CA ALA A 63 12.19 10.07 10.68
C ALA A 63 13.42 9.54 11.43
N GLY A 64 13.25 8.95 12.62
CA GLY A 64 14.35 8.32 13.34
C GLY A 64 15.07 7.23 12.54
N LEU A 65 14.33 6.38 11.82
CA LEU A 65 14.91 5.36 10.94
C LEU A 65 15.72 5.98 9.79
N MET A 66 15.22 7.05 9.17
CA MET A 66 15.92 7.76 8.10
C MET A 66 17.22 8.41 8.61
N ASP A 67 17.22 8.94 9.85
CA ASP A 67 18.43 9.54 10.46
C ASP A 67 19.49 8.49 10.80
N MET A 68 19.07 7.33 11.32
CA MET A 68 19.97 6.20 11.55
C MET A 68 20.55 5.64 10.24
N GLY A 69 19.77 5.64 9.17
CA GLY A 69 20.19 5.17 7.85
C GLY A 69 20.33 3.64 7.74
N SER A 70 21.15 3.20 6.79
CA SER A 70 21.45 1.77 6.58
C SER A 70 22.62 1.32 7.46
N GLU A 71 22.61 0.07 7.89
CA GLU A 71 23.70 -0.61 8.57
C GLU A 71 24.99 -0.53 7.73
N THR A 72 26.13 -0.28 8.38
CA THR A 72 27.45 -0.21 7.75
C THR A 72 28.49 -1.00 8.57
N PRO A 73 29.53 -1.57 7.93
CA PRO A 73 29.85 -1.52 6.50
C PRO A 73 29.00 -2.49 5.66
N LEU A 74 28.65 -2.08 4.44
CA LEU A 74 27.89 -2.91 3.52
C LEU A 74 28.53 -2.88 2.13
N PHE A 75 29.16 -3.99 1.75
CA PHE A 75 29.89 -4.10 0.49
C PHE A 75 28.98 -4.66 -0.60
N SER A 76 28.72 -3.84 -1.63
CA SER A 76 27.94 -4.25 -2.79
C SER A 76 28.59 -3.75 -4.07
N LYS A 77 28.46 -4.54 -5.15
CA LYS A 77 28.96 -4.19 -6.48
C LYS A 77 28.13 -3.11 -7.17
N ASN A 78 26.84 -3.02 -6.85
CA ASN A 78 25.92 -2.05 -7.44
C ASN A 78 24.69 -1.81 -6.55
N ARG A 79 23.87 -0.82 -6.93
CA ARG A 79 22.66 -0.42 -6.19
C ARG A 79 21.65 -1.55 -6.05
N LEU A 80 21.39 -2.30 -7.12
CA LEU A 80 20.43 -3.39 -7.12
C LEU A 80 20.84 -4.50 -6.15
N MET A 81 22.11 -4.91 -6.19
CA MET A 81 22.66 -5.91 -5.28
C MET A 81 22.60 -5.43 -3.82
N LYS A 82 22.82 -4.14 -3.57
CA LYS A 82 22.74 -3.56 -2.22
C LYS A 82 21.31 -3.67 -1.67
N LEU A 83 20.32 -3.30 -2.48
CA LEU A 83 18.90 -3.41 -2.13
C LEU A 83 18.44 -4.86 -1.99
N ALA A 84 18.96 -5.77 -2.82
CA ALA A 84 18.65 -7.20 -2.73
C ALA A 84 19.20 -7.81 -1.43
N LEU A 85 20.43 -7.47 -1.04
CA LEU A 85 21.02 -7.87 0.24
C LEU A 85 20.23 -7.30 1.42
N ALA A 86 19.86 -6.02 1.35
CA ALA A 86 19.01 -5.38 2.36
C ALA A 86 17.67 -6.11 2.52
N LEU A 87 17.06 -6.54 1.41
CA LEU A 87 15.76 -7.21 1.42
C LEU A 87 15.77 -8.53 2.21
N GLN A 88 16.90 -9.24 2.25
CA GLN A 88 17.02 -10.51 2.98
C GLN A 88 16.73 -10.37 4.47
N GLN A 89 17.02 -9.21 5.06
CA GLN A 89 16.77 -8.91 6.47
C GLN A 89 15.28 -8.87 6.82
N PHE A 90 14.40 -8.75 5.82
CA PHE A 90 12.95 -8.68 6.00
C PHE A 90 12.23 -9.97 5.59
N GLN A 91 12.97 -11.00 5.17
CA GLN A 91 12.41 -12.29 4.71
C GLN A 91 12.26 -13.31 5.83
N GLU A 92 12.98 -13.15 6.93
CA GLU A 92 12.93 -14.05 8.08
C GLU A 92 12.27 -13.33 9.26
N ALA A 93 11.28 -13.97 9.86
CA ALA A 93 10.84 -13.56 11.18
C ALA A 93 11.92 -13.99 12.18
N PRO A 94 12.32 -13.12 13.13
CA PRO A 94 13.25 -13.46 14.20
C PRO A 94 12.83 -14.72 14.99
N SER A 95 11.52 -14.97 15.07
CA SER A 95 10.94 -16.18 15.65
C SER A 95 10.39 -17.10 14.56
N SER A 96 10.53 -18.42 14.74
CA SER A 96 9.85 -19.43 13.91
C SER A 96 8.35 -19.55 14.20
N GLN A 97 7.80 -18.69 15.06
CA GLN A 97 6.38 -18.68 15.43
C GLN A 97 5.52 -18.18 14.28
N VAL A 98 4.41 -18.88 14.08
CA VAL A 98 3.36 -18.52 13.13
C VAL A 98 2.10 -18.24 13.93
N ARG A 99 1.59 -17.01 13.84
CA ARG A 99 0.31 -16.60 14.41
C ARG A 99 -0.76 -16.62 13.33
N PHE A 100 -1.85 -17.32 13.58
CA PHE A 100 -3.04 -17.23 12.73
C PHE A 100 -3.88 -16.01 13.13
N VAL A 101 -4.23 -15.19 12.16
CA VAL A 101 -5.05 -13.99 12.35
C VAL A 101 -6.44 -14.27 11.84
N GLU A 102 -7.36 -14.46 12.78
CA GLU A 102 -8.76 -14.79 12.52
C GLU A 102 -9.63 -13.54 12.37
N LYS A 103 -9.28 -12.45 13.04
CA LYS A 103 -10.00 -11.17 12.99
C LYS A 103 -9.07 -10.02 12.63
N MET A 104 -9.57 -9.11 11.80
CA MET A 104 -8.87 -7.92 11.33
C MET A 104 -9.71 -6.68 11.62
N GLY A 105 -9.43 -6.01 12.73
CA GLY A 105 -10.04 -4.72 13.09
C GLY A 105 -9.04 -3.57 13.00
N GLN A 106 -9.40 -2.44 13.60
CA GLN A 106 -8.58 -1.23 13.59
C GLN A 106 -7.17 -1.49 14.12
N ASN A 107 -7.04 -2.16 15.27
CA ASN A 107 -5.75 -2.37 15.92
C ASN A 107 -4.81 -3.21 15.07
N GLU A 108 -5.31 -4.29 14.47
CA GLU A 108 -4.53 -5.16 13.59
C GLU A 108 -4.10 -4.37 12.35
N VAL A 109 -5.04 -3.67 11.68
CA VAL A 109 -4.75 -2.87 10.49
C VAL A 109 -3.69 -1.80 10.77
N MET A 110 -3.84 -1.03 11.85
CA MET A 110 -2.87 0.01 12.21
C MET A 110 -1.49 -0.59 12.52
N SER A 111 -1.45 -1.73 13.22
CA SER A 111 -0.19 -2.41 13.54
C SER A 111 0.51 -2.95 12.31
N PHE A 112 -0.22 -3.50 11.34
CA PHE A 112 0.34 -3.93 10.05
C PHE A 112 0.81 -2.73 9.23
N PHE A 113 0.05 -1.64 9.17
CA PHE A 113 0.43 -0.44 8.44
C PHE A 113 1.70 0.18 9.00
N GLU A 114 1.80 0.28 10.33
CA GLU A 114 3.03 0.75 10.98
C GLU A 114 4.21 -0.16 10.63
N THR A 115 4.06 -1.47 10.75
CA THR A 115 5.11 -2.44 10.42
C THR A 115 5.57 -2.31 8.97
N ASP A 116 4.62 -2.27 8.03
CA ASP A 116 4.87 -2.17 6.61
C ASP A 116 5.57 -0.85 6.25
N PHE A 117 5.08 0.27 6.80
CA PHE A 117 5.63 1.60 6.56
C PHE A 117 7.06 1.73 7.08
N LEU A 118 7.32 1.27 8.30
CA LEU A 118 8.65 1.35 8.92
C LEU A 118 9.65 0.43 8.21
N ARG A 119 9.23 -0.77 7.79
CA ARG A 119 10.10 -1.68 7.03
C ARG A 119 10.41 -1.18 5.64
N ALA A 120 9.40 -0.66 4.93
CA ALA A 120 9.64 0.00 3.65
C ALA A 120 10.64 1.15 3.84
N THR A 121 10.40 2.03 4.82
CA THR A 121 11.29 3.16 5.14
C THR A 121 12.72 2.68 5.40
N LYS A 122 12.89 1.65 6.25
CA LYS A 122 14.19 1.08 6.55
C LYS A 122 14.86 0.48 5.32
N TRP A 123 14.14 -0.21 4.44
CA TRP A 123 14.70 -0.74 3.20
C TRP A 123 15.14 0.38 2.25
N PHE A 124 14.39 1.48 2.16
CA PHE A 124 14.75 2.65 1.35
C PHE A 124 16.02 3.37 1.84
N THR A 125 16.39 3.27 3.13
CA THR A 125 17.66 3.85 3.61
C THR A 125 18.90 3.19 3.01
N TYR A 126 18.76 2.00 2.40
CA TYR A 126 19.85 1.33 1.68
C TYR A 126 20.10 1.92 0.29
N LEU A 127 19.16 2.71 -0.24
CA LEU A 127 19.38 3.49 -1.46
C LEU A 127 20.11 4.79 -1.08
N ASP A 128 21.35 4.94 -1.53
CA ASP A 128 22.17 6.09 -1.13
C ASP A 128 21.55 7.42 -1.61
N GLU A 129 20.91 7.42 -2.78
CA GLU A 129 20.22 8.60 -3.33
C GLU A 129 19.03 9.03 -2.49
N PHE A 130 18.35 8.08 -1.83
CA PHE A 130 17.27 8.41 -0.90
C PHE A 130 17.80 9.22 0.29
N ARG A 131 19.00 8.88 0.76
CA ARG A 131 19.66 9.58 1.88
C ARG A 131 20.15 10.99 1.50
N LEU A 132 20.34 11.27 0.21
CA LEU A 132 20.71 12.60 -0.29
C LEU A 132 19.51 13.56 -0.34
N LEU A 133 18.28 13.04 -0.28
CA LEU A 133 17.08 13.86 -0.25
C LEU A 133 16.94 14.58 1.10
N GLY A 134 16.36 15.78 1.08
CA GLY A 134 15.92 16.44 2.31
C GLY A 134 14.81 15.66 3.00
N LYS A 135 14.65 15.89 4.31
CA LYS A 135 13.73 15.11 5.16
C LYS A 135 12.29 15.13 4.67
N GLU A 136 11.81 16.29 4.24
CA GLU A 136 10.47 16.45 3.70
C GLU A 136 10.28 15.64 2.42
N GLN A 137 11.27 15.61 1.52
CA GLN A 137 11.22 14.82 0.29
C GLN A 137 11.27 13.31 0.58
N GLN A 138 12.05 12.88 1.58
CA GLN A 138 12.07 11.49 2.03
C GLN A 138 10.68 11.05 2.52
N ILE A 139 10.05 11.85 3.38
CA ILE A 139 8.71 11.58 3.91
C ILE A 139 7.68 11.57 2.79
N LEU A 140 7.70 12.56 1.90
CA LEU A 140 6.77 12.65 0.77
C LEU A 140 6.89 11.43 -0.15
N LEU A 141 8.11 11.00 -0.45
CA LEU A 141 8.34 9.79 -1.24
C LEU A 141 7.79 8.56 -0.52
N MET A 142 8.07 8.41 0.78
CA MET A 142 7.57 7.27 1.55
C MET A 142 6.05 7.23 1.59
N GLN A 143 5.36 8.35 1.81
CA GLN A 143 3.90 8.44 1.76
C GLN A 143 3.32 7.91 0.44
N GLY A 144 4.01 8.15 -0.68
CA GLY A 144 3.57 7.71 -2.00
C GLY A 144 3.93 6.28 -2.38
N VAL A 145 4.99 5.67 -1.83
CA VAL A 145 5.55 4.41 -2.38
C VAL A 145 5.49 3.21 -1.42
N TRP A 146 5.37 3.43 -0.11
CA TRP A 146 5.50 2.36 0.89
C TRP A 146 4.55 1.18 0.65
N HIS A 147 3.31 1.47 0.25
CA HIS A 147 2.26 0.48 0.07
C HIS A 147 2.52 -0.46 -1.13
N VAL A 148 3.21 0.04 -2.17
CA VAL A 148 3.64 -0.78 -3.32
C VAL A 148 4.68 -1.79 -2.87
N TRP A 149 5.68 -1.33 -2.11
CA TRP A 149 6.71 -2.19 -1.54
C TRP A 149 6.08 -3.25 -0.61
N ALA A 150 5.19 -2.83 0.29
CA ALA A 150 4.53 -3.74 1.23
C ALA A 150 3.71 -4.81 0.51
N ARG A 151 2.94 -4.44 -0.53
CA ARG A 151 2.16 -5.42 -1.31
C ARG A 151 3.06 -6.47 -1.97
N LEU A 152 4.17 -6.05 -2.57
CA LEU A 152 5.14 -6.98 -3.18
C LEU A 152 5.78 -7.89 -2.12
N GLN A 153 6.13 -7.35 -0.96
CA GLN A 153 6.70 -8.11 0.14
C GLN A 153 5.70 -9.18 0.63
N LYS A 154 4.42 -8.84 0.82
CA LYS A 154 3.38 -9.80 1.23
C LYS A 154 3.18 -10.93 0.22
N LEU A 155 3.23 -10.61 -1.08
CA LEU A 155 3.17 -11.62 -2.15
C LEU A 155 4.38 -12.55 -2.09
N GLN A 156 5.58 -12.00 -1.94
CA GLN A 156 6.81 -12.77 -1.79
C GLN A 156 6.75 -13.68 -0.57
N MET A 157 6.37 -13.15 0.60
CA MET A 157 6.26 -13.91 1.83
C MET A 157 5.25 -15.04 1.72
N SER A 158 4.06 -14.76 1.17
CA SER A 158 3.05 -15.79 0.94
C SER A 158 3.55 -16.90 0.01
N ALA A 159 4.29 -16.55 -1.05
CA ALA A 159 4.90 -17.54 -1.94
C ALA A 159 5.95 -18.40 -1.23
N ILE A 160 6.77 -17.81 -0.35
CA ILE A 160 7.72 -18.55 0.50
C ILE A 160 6.96 -19.47 1.47
N GLY A 161 5.90 -18.98 2.11
CA GLY A 161 5.04 -19.74 3.02
C GLY A 161 4.45 -20.97 2.36
N ARG A 162 3.93 -20.83 1.12
CA ARG A 162 3.42 -21.97 0.33
C ARG A 162 4.52 -22.99 0.02
N ARG A 163 5.70 -22.54 -0.42
CA ARG A 163 6.84 -23.44 -0.68
C ARG A 163 7.29 -24.22 0.57
N ARG A 164 7.12 -23.63 1.75
CA ARG A 164 7.46 -24.24 3.05
C ARG A 164 6.31 -25.08 3.64
N GLY A 165 5.15 -25.14 3.01
CA GLY A 165 3.96 -25.82 3.54
C GLY A 165 3.32 -25.13 4.74
N ILE A 166 3.59 -23.84 4.95
CA ILE A 166 2.98 -23.03 6.02
C ILE A 166 1.63 -22.46 5.57
N CYS A 167 1.51 -22.10 4.29
CA CYS A 167 0.31 -21.50 3.72
C CYS A 167 -0.30 -22.37 2.63
N ASP A 168 -1.63 -22.39 2.61
CA ASP A 168 -2.41 -22.85 1.46
C ASP A 168 -2.61 -21.73 0.42
N ASP A 169 -3.31 -22.03 -0.67
CA ASP A 169 -3.54 -21.10 -1.78
C ASP A 169 -4.33 -19.85 -1.35
N ASN A 170 -5.34 -20.03 -0.50
CA ASN A 170 -6.20 -18.98 0.06
C ASN A 170 -5.59 -18.26 1.28
N MET A 171 -4.37 -18.62 1.69
CA MET A 171 -3.70 -17.98 2.82
C MET A 171 -2.71 -16.90 2.38
N VAL A 172 -2.65 -15.83 3.15
CA VAL A 172 -1.66 -14.76 3.03
C VAL A 172 -0.77 -14.77 4.26
N MET A 173 0.55 -14.76 4.04
CA MET A 173 1.55 -14.64 5.09
C MET A 173 2.24 -13.30 4.99
N VAL A 174 2.34 -12.63 6.13
CA VAL A 174 3.09 -11.40 6.30
C VAL A 174 4.04 -11.59 7.48
N SER A 175 5.20 -10.96 7.43
CA SER A 175 6.00 -10.87 8.65
C SER A 175 5.45 -9.70 9.47
N HIS A 176 5.21 -9.90 10.76
CA HIS A 176 4.67 -8.86 11.65
C HIS A 176 5.49 -8.85 12.93
N GLN A 177 6.09 -7.71 13.24
CA GLN A 177 7.02 -7.58 14.36
C GLN A 177 8.09 -8.69 14.32
N ASN A 178 8.05 -9.62 15.28
CA ASN A 178 9.02 -10.71 15.44
C ASN A 178 8.50 -12.09 14.99
N GLU A 179 7.29 -12.20 14.44
CA GLU A 179 6.64 -13.45 14.04
C GLU A 179 6.09 -13.41 12.60
N PHE A 180 5.62 -14.54 12.08
CA PHE A 180 4.80 -14.58 10.88
C PHE A 180 3.32 -14.52 11.26
N ALA A 181 2.58 -13.62 10.63
CA ALA A 181 1.12 -13.58 10.72
C ALA A 181 0.52 -14.18 9.44
N VAL A 182 -0.36 -15.17 9.61
CA VAL A 182 -1.02 -15.87 8.50
C VAL A 182 -2.53 -15.67 8.61
N SER A 183 -3.16 -15.29 7.50
CA SER A 183 -4.60 -15.10 7.40
C SER A 183 -5.18 -15.96 6.29
N ASP A 184 -6.23 -16.72 6.60
CA ASP A 184 -7.05 -17.40 5.60
C ASP A 184 -8.09 -16.40 5.05
N LEU A 185 -7.96 -16.03 3.79
CA LEU A 185 -8.83 -15.04 3.14
C LEU A 185 -10.30 -15.46 3.09
N ASN A 186 -10.60 -16.76 3.20
CA ASN A 186 -11.96 -17.27 3.19
C ASN A 186 -12.60 -17.29 4.59
N LYS A 187 -11.78 -17.20 5.65
CA LYS A 187 -12.24 -17.32 7.05
C LYS A 187 -12.05 -16.06 7.87
N ILE A 188 -11.18 -15.15 7.42
CA ILE A 188 -10.87 -13.94 8.18
C ILE A 188 -12.11 -13.07 8.36
N GLU A 189 -12.38 -12.70 9.61
CA GLU A 189 -13.40 -11.75 9.96
C GLU A 189 -12.83 -10.33 9.86
N VAL A 190 -13.30 -9.54 8.90
CA VAL A 190 -12.91 -8.14 8.77
C VAL A 190 -13.94 -7.27 9.48
N ASP A 191 -13.46 -6.44 10.41
CA ASP A 191 -14.25 -5.44 11.09
C ASP A 191 -13.95 -4.06 10.48
N MET A 192 -14.93 -3.54 9.75
CA MET A 192 -14.89 -2.24 9.05
C MET A 192 -15.64 -1.15 9.80
N SER A 193 -16.27 -1.46 10.95
CA SER A 193 -17.11 -0.53 11.70
C SER A 193 -16.38 0.73 12.19
N TRP A 194 -15.05 0.70 12.22
CA TRP A 194 -14.19 1.82 12.60
C TRP A 194 -13.86 2.78 11.45
N CYS A 195 -14.06 2.39 10.18
CA CYS A 195 -13.72 3.20 9.00
C CYS A 195 -14.89 3.45 8.04
N THR A 196 -16.08 2.91 8.33
CA THR A 196 -17.30 3.16 7.56
C THR A 196 -18.54 3.03 8.44
N ASN A 197 -19.63 3.70 8.06
CA ASN A 197 -20.93 3.54 8.69
C ASN A 197 -21.75 2.38 8.12
N TYR A 198 -21.27 1.76 7.04
CA TYR A 198 -21.87 0.53 6.52
C TYR A 198 -21.60 -0.63 7.47
N SER A 199 -22.59 -1.49 7.63
CA SER A 199 -22.42 -2.74 8.36
C SER A 199 -21.37 -3.62 7.67
N ASN A 200 -20.74 -4.50 8.44
CA ASN A 200 -19.82 -5.50 7.89
C ASN A 200 -20.51 -6.41 6.85
N GLU A 201 -21.83 -6.61 6.95
CA GLU A 201 -22.61 -7.38 5.98
C GLU A 201 -22.77 -6.64 4.64
N GLU A 202 -22.98 -5.32 4.67
CA GLU A 202 -23.06 -4.51 3.46
C GLU A 202 -21.71 -4.36 2.73
N MET A 203 -20.60 -4.58 3.43
CA MET A 203 -19.24 -4.44 2.92
C MET A 203 -18.60 -5.77 2.47
N ARG A 204 -19.28 -6.90 2.65
CA ARG A 204 -18.85 -8.24 2.21
C ARG A 204 -19.24 -8.49 0.76
#